data_AF-A0A2T6FD18-F1
#
_entry.id   AF-A0A2T6FD18-F1
#
_cell.length_a   1.000
_cell.length_b   1.000
_cell.length_c   1.000
_cell.angle_alpha   90.00
_cell.angle_beta   90.00
_cell.angle_gamma   90.00
#
_symmetry.space_group_name_H-M   'P 1'
#
loop_
_entity.id
_entity.type
_entity.pdbx_description
1 polymer ?
#
loop_
_entity_poly.entity_id
_entity_poly.type
_entity_poly.pdbx_seq_one_letter_code
_entity_poly.pdbx_strand_id
1 'polypeptide(L)'
;MNNIELQLDNLSKSLINDEFYNGAGVANTFLVTPFSDEIMLDVNNTKYVVPREKFDQMLINVGFDLVSHIVGLVETARHETIAWLSSRKAHSGSLLDLQASKHKLAKIHCDIAVAKSFLNNSHVVYANYVSFHLSVVACLADLSESFDVCTKLNGGRGYLSENWYAKANDFIKLNRTGLPIARQYVEATESAILLLV
;
A
#
# COMPACT_ATOMS: atom_id res chain seq x y z
N MET A 1 -21.27 19.14 6.95
CA MET A 1 -20.83 17.80 6.54
C MET A 1 -22.04 16.90 6.49
N ASN A 2 -22.35 16.35 5.33
CA ASN A 2 -23.45 15.40 5.17
C ASN A 2 -23.11 14.08 5.86
N ASN A 3 -24.12 13.35 6.35
CA ASN A 3 -23.97 12.09 7.08
C ASN A 3 -23.12 11.05 6.31
N ILE A 4 -23.19 11.08 4.97
CA ILE A 4 -22.41 10.26 4.04
C ILE A 4 -20.92 10.62 4.02
N GLU A 5 -20.57 11.92 4.08
CA GLU A 5 -19.17 12.36 4.07
C GLU A 5 -18.46 11.91 5.34
N LEU A 6 -19.12 12.05 6.49
CA LEU A 6 -18.59 11.62 7.77
C LEU A 6 -18.39 10.09 7.82
N GLN A 7 -19.26 9.34 7.14
CA GLN A 7 -19.19 7.88 7.06
C GLN A 7 -18.12 7.39 6.09
N LEU A 8 -17.93 8.04 4.94
CA LEU A 8 -16.82 7.74 4.02
C LEU A 8 -15.47 8.06 4.67
N ASP A 9 -15.41 9.13 5.46
CA ASP A 9 -14.21 9.49 6.24
C ASP A 9 -13.92 8.45 7.34
N ASN A 10 -14.95 7.89 7.95
CA ASN A 10 -14.79 6.81 8.93
C ASN A 10 -14.41 5.49 8.25
N LEU A 11 -14.88 5.24 7.03
CA LEU A 11 -14.53 4.06 6.24
C LEU A 11 -13.08 4.11 5.75
N SER A 12 -12.64 5.27 5.23
CA SER A 12 -11.25 5.48 4.84
C SER A 12 -10.32 5.32 6.05
N LYS A 13 -10.71 5.90 7.20
CA LYS A 13 -9.99 5.70 8.47
C LYS A 13 -10.00 4.25 8.92
N SER A 14 -11.08 3.48 8.82
CA SER A 14 -11.08 2.06 9.22
C SER A 14 -10.21 1.19 8.30
N LEU A 15 -10.19 1.50 7.00
CA LEU A 15 -9.31 0.81 6.05
C LEU A 15 -7.82 1.05 6.32
N ILE A 16 -7.50 2.16 6.98
CA ILE A 16 -6.12 2.59 7.29
C ILE A 16 -5.72 2.29 8.74
N ASN A 17 -6.65 2.42 9.69
CA ASN A 17 -6.40 2.48 11.15
C ASN A 17 -6.90 1.27 11.93
N ASP A 18 -7.33 0.16 11.32
CA ASP A 18 -7.68 -1.03 12.10
C ASP A 18 -6.51 -1.40 13.02
N GLU A 19 -6.71 -1.11 14.31
CA GLU A 19 -5.69 -1.06 15.34
C GLU A 19 -4.97 -2.41 15.38
N PHE A 20 -3.68 -2.42 15.03
CA PHE A 20 -2.78 -3.53 15.31
C PHE A 20 -3.38 -4.92 15.00
N TYR A 21 -3.85 -5.12 13.76
CA TYR A 21 -4.02 -6.40 13.07
C TYR A 21 -4.35 -7.60 13.98
N ASN A 22 -5.52 -7.57 14.62
CA ASN A 22 -6.10 -8.78 15.21
C ASN A 22 -6.64 -9.68 14.09
N GLY A 23 -5.74 -10.41 13.40
CA GLY A 23 -5.92 -11.74 12.81
C GLY A 23 -7.10 -12.07 11.89
N ALA A 24 -8.05 -11.17 11.69
CA ALA A 24 -9.24 -11.36 10.90
C ALA A 24 -9.21 -10.26 9.84
N GLY A 25 -8.81 -10.64 8.63
CA GLY A 25 -9.07 -9.81 7.46
C GLY A 25 -10.55 -9.46 7.47
N VAL A 26 -10.87 -8.20 7.72
CA VAL A 26 -12.24 -7.70 7.61
C VAL A 26 -12.56 -7.79 6.13
N ALA A 27 -13.19 -8.91 5.76
CA ALA A 27 -13.75 -9.16 4.45
C ALA A 27 -14.95 -8.25 4.26
N ASN A 28 -14.68 -6.95 4.12
CA ASN A 28 -15.63 -6.03 3.54
C ASN A 28 -15.86 -6.52 2.10
N THR A 29 -16.99 -7.19 1.88
CA THR A 29 -17.35 -7.78 0.60
C THR A 29 -18.09 -6.70 -0.19
N PHE A 30 -17.44 -6.16 -1.22
CA PHE A 30 -18.01 -5.11 -2.04
C PHE A 30 -18.65 -5.74 -3.28
N LEU A 31 -19.98 -5.67 -3.38
CA LEU A 31 -20.69 -6.04 -4.59
C LEU A 31 -20.77 -4.82 -5.51
N VAL A 32 -19.75 -4.66 -6.34
CA VAL A 32 -19.69 -3.60 -7.33
C VAL A 32 -20.46 -4.06 -8.57
N THR A 33 -21.49 -3.31 -8.96
CA THR A 33 -22.14 -3.50 -10.27
C THR A 33 -21.47 -2.55 -11.28
N PRO A 34 -20.90 -3.05 -12.39
CA PRO A 34 -20.02 -2.27 -13.27
C PRO A 34 -20.70 -1.17 -14.12
N PHE A 35 -22.03 -1.00 -14.00
CA PHE A 35 -22.81 -0.11 -14.89
C PHE A 35 -23.78 0.84 -14.18
N SER A 36 -23.65 0.98 -12.86
CA SER A 36 -24.50 1.87 -12.08
C SER A 36 -23.76 3.16 -11.72
N ASP A 37 -24.44 4.30 -11.86
CA ASP A 37 -23.96 5.60 -11.35
C ASP A 37 -23.88 5.61 -9.81
N GLU A 38 -24.48 4.61 -9.17
CA GLU A 38 -24.49 4.38 -7.74
C GLU A 38 -23.90 3.00 -7.40
N ILE A 39 -22.99 2.98 -6.43
CA ILE A 39 -22.37 1.75 -5.93
C ILE A 39 -23.03 1.39 -4.61
N MET A 40 -23.45 0.13 -4.48
CA MET A 40 -23.89 -0.42 -3.21
C MET A 40 -22.70 -0.99 -2.43
N LEU A 41 -22.43 -0.43 -1.27
CA LEU A 41 -21.43 -0.91 -0.33
C LEU A 41 -22.12 -1.65 0.81
N ASP A 42 -21.68 -2.85 1.15
CA ASP A 42 -22.10 -3.55 2.36
C ASP A 42 -20.94 -3.53 3.36
N VAL A 43 -21.13 -2.80 4.45
CA VAL A 43 -20.12 -2.61 5.49
C VAL A 43 -20.75 -3.02 6.81
N ASN A 44 -20.23 -4.08 7.42
CA ASN A 44 -20.75 -4.62 8.68
C ASN A 44 -22.28 -4.88 8.65
N ASN A 45 -22.77 -5.52 7.59
CA ASN A 45 -24.20 -5.78 7.33
C ASN A 45 -25.07 -4.52 7.16
N THR A 46 -24.45 -3.36 6.92
CA THR A 46 -25.15 -2.11 6.62
C THR A 46 -24.92 -1.75 5.16
N LYS A 47 -26.02 -1.59 4.42
CA LYS A 47 -25.97 -1.23 2.99
C LYS A 47 -25.96 0.28 2.81
N TYR A 48 -25.01 0.76 2.02
CA TYR A 48 -24.85 2.15 1.63
C TYR A 48 -24.98 2.27 0.12
N VAL A 49 -25.68 3.30 -0.34
CA VAL A 49 -25.72 3.67 -1.75
C VAL A 49 -24.87 4.94 -1.90
N VAL A 50 -23.78 4.85 -2.66
CA VAL A 50 -22.81 5.93 -2.80
C VAL A 50 -22.67 6.29 -4.28
N PRO A 51 -22.71 7.57 -4.67
CA PRO A 51 -22.41 7.97 -6.03
C PRO A 51 -21.03 7.50 -6.46
N ARG A 52 -20.91 6.98 -7.68
CA ARG A 52 -19.66 6.41 -8.21
C ARG A 52 -18.48 7.38 -8.12
N GLU A 53 -18.68 8.63 -8.49
CA GLU A 53 -17.65 9.68 -8.42
C GLU A 53 -17.08 9.84 -7.00
N LYS A 54 -17.94 9.80 -5.97
CA LYS A 54 -17.50 9.92 -4.57
C LYS A 54 -16.73 8.68 -4.10
N PHE A 55 -17.12 7.51 -4.59
CA PHE A 55 -16.41 6.27 -4.29
C PHE A 55 -15.04 6.21 -4.97
N ASP A 56 -14.96 6.60 -6.24
CA ASP A 56 -13.69 6.67 -6.98
C ASP A 56 -12.73 7.65 -6.30
N GLN A 57 -13.22 8.83 -5.88
CA GLN A 57 -12.42 9.80 -5.14
C GLN A 57 -11.96 9.27 -3.77
N MET A 58 -12.82 8.53 -3.07
CA MET A 58 -12.44 7.87 -1.81
C MET A 58 -11.30 6.86 -2.05
N LEU A 59 -11.42 6.01 -3.07
CA LEU A 59 -10.39 5.02 -3.38
C LEU A 59 -9.07 5.67 -3.83
N ILE A 60 -9.14 6.78 -4.56
CA ILE A 60 -7.97 7.58 -4.88
C ILE A 60 -7.26 8.03 -3.60
N ASN A 61 -8.00 8.65 -2.68
CA ASN A 61 -7.45 9.14 -1.41
C ASN A 61 -6.85 8.01 -0.56
N VAL A 62 -7.54 6.87 -0.43
CA VAL A 62 -7.00 5.72 0.32
C VAL A 62 -5.73 5.18 -0.34
N GLY A 63 -5.66 5.14 -1.68
CA GLY A 63 -4.46 4.74 -2.40
C GLY A 63 -3.27 5.66 -2.10
N PHE A 64 -3.48 6.97 -2.06
CA PHE A 64 -2.46 7.95 -1.65
C PHE A 64 -1.97 7.74 -0.22
N ASP A 65 -2.88 7.63 0.73
CA ASP A 65 -2.55 7.45 2.15
C ASP A 65 -1.76 6.17 2.37
N LEU A 66 -2.16 5.09 1.70
CA LEU A 66 -1.49 3.80 1.78
C LEU A 66 -0.06 3.85 1.24
N VAL A 67 0.13 4.43 0.05
CA VAL A 67 1.47 4.61 -0.53
C VAL A 67 2.32 5.50 0.39
N SER A 68 1.76 6.59 0.93
CA SER A 68 2.44 7.48 1.87
C SER A 68 2.92 6.75 3.13
N HIS A 69 2.05 5.95 3.75
CA HIS A 69 2.41 5.14 4.92
C HIS A 69 3.52 4.13 4.60
N ILE A 70 3.41 3.42 3.48
CA ILE A 70 4.40 2.41 3.10
C ILE A 70 5.74 3.07 2.75
N VAL A 71 5.76 4.23 2.10
CA VAL A 71 6.98 5.02 1.88
C VAL A 71 7.66 5.33 3.21
N GLY A 72 6.91 5.80 4.21
CA GLY A 72 7.43 6.09 5.55
C GLY A 72 8.03 4.85 6.24
N LEU A 73 7.36 3.70 6.13
CA LEU A 73 7.86 2.42 6.66
C LEU A 73 9.15 1.96 5.99
N VAL A 74 9.20 2.01 4.64
CA VAL A 74 10.38 1.60 3.87
C VAL A 74 11.57 2.54 4.12
N GLU A 75 11.33 3.85 4.24
CA GLU A 75 12.38 4.82 4.56
C GLU A 75 12.96 4.60 5.96
N THR A 76 12.08 4.35 6.94
CA THR A 76 12.49 3.98 8.31
C THR A 76 13.30 2.70 8.31
N ALA A 77 12.81 1.66 7.62
CA ALA A 77 13.51 0.38 7.49
C ALA A 77 14.89 0.56 6.83
N ARG A 78 15.00 1.38 5.78
CA ARG A 78 16.27 1.70 5.14
C ARG A 78 17.25 2.36 6.12
N HIS A 79 16.82 3.35 6.90
CA HIS A 79 17.68 4.01 7.89
C HIS A 79 18.17 3.05 8.97
N GLU A 80 17.29 2.23 9.53
CA GLU A 80 17.70 1.22 10.52
C GLU A 80 18.64 0.17 9.92
N THR A 81 18.38 -0.24 8.68
CA THR A 81 19.23 -1.20 7.96
C THR A 81 20.63 -0.62 7.75
N ILE A 82 20.76 0.65 7.40
CA ILE A 82 22.07 1.32 7.26
C ILE A 82 22.82 1.31 8.61
N ALA A 83 22.15 1.68 9.70
CA ALA A 83 22.75 1.67 11.03
C ALA A 83 23.19 0.25 11.45
N TRP A 84 22.36 -0.75 11.18
CA TRP A 84 22.68 -2.15 11.41
C TRP A 84 23.89 -2.64 10.62
N LEU A 85 23.91 -2.39 9.32
CA LEU A 85 25.00 -2.85 8.45
C LEU A 85 26.32 -2.14 8.75
N SER A 86 26.26 -0.87 9.18
CA SER A 86 27.44 -0.09 9.58
C SER A 86 28.09 -0.63 10.86
N SER A 87 27.26 -1.06 11.83
CA SER A 87 27.75 -1.59 13.11
C SER A 87 28.22 -3.04 13.03
N ARG A 88 27.79 -3.80 12.01
CA ARG A 88 28.06 -5.23 11.91
C ARG A 88 29.33 -5.51 11.09
N LYS A 89 30.38 -5.96 11.78
CA LYS A 89 31.67 -6.27 11.15
C LYS A 89 31.62 -7.55 10.31
N ALA A 90 32.24 -7.51 9.14
CA ALA A 90 32.46 -8.64 8.25
C ALA A 90 33.66 -8.39 7.32
N HIS A 91 34.45 -9.43 7.01
CA HIS A 91 35.56 -9.39 6.04
C HIS A 91 36.46 -8.15 6.15
N SER A 92 37.00 -7.88 7.34
CA SER A 92 37.88 -6.74 7.64
C SER A 92 37.25 -5.34 7.55
N GLY A 93 35.93 -5.24 7.29
CA GLY A 93 35.16 -4.00 7.29
C GLY A 93 33.78 -4.18 7.93
N SER A 94 32.81 -3.37 7.53
CA SER A 94 31.40 -3.54 7.88
C SER A 94 30.62 -4.25 6.77
N LEU A 95 29.45 -4.81 7.09
CA LEU A 95 28.54 -5.34 6.07
C LEU A 95 28.06 -4.25 5.10
N LEU A 96 28.08 -2.98 5.51
CA LEU A 96 27.76 -1.86 4.63
C LEU A 96 28.83 -1.67 3.55
N ASP A 97 30.08 -2.06 3.79
CA ASP A 97 31.17 -1.87 2.83
C ASP A 97 31.05 -2.81 1.62
N LEU A 98 30.34 -3.93 1.78
CA LEU A 98 30.05 -4.88 0.72
C LEU A 98 29.25 -4.22 -0.41
N GLN A 99 29.74 -4.34 -1.64
CA GLN A 99 29.09 -3.79 -2.82
C GLN A 99 27.65 -4.28 -2.98
N ALA A 100 27.38 -5.55 -2.65
CA ALA A 100 26.04 -6.12 -2.68
C ALA A 100 25.06 -5.37 -1.75
N SER A 101 25.52 -4.95 -0.56
CA SER A 101 24.72 -4.17 0.38
C SER A 101 24.48 -2.75 -0.16
N LYS A 102 25.54 -2.10 -0.67
CA LYS A 102 25.45 -0.75 -1.25
C LYS A 102 24.48 -0.68 -2.43
N HIS A 103 24.55 -1.64 -3.37
CA HIS A 103 23.66 -1.69 -4.52
C HIS A 103 22.20 -1.90 -4.11
N LYS A 104 21.93 -2.79 -3.15
CA LYS A 104 20.58 -3.00 -2.62
C LYS A 104 20.02 -1.73 -1.98
N LEU A 105 20.80 -1.06 -1.13
CA LEU A 105 20.40 0.19 -0.48
C LEU A 105 20.22 1.35 -1.47
N ALA A 106 21.01 1.39 -2.54
CA ALA A 106 20.86 2.36 -3.62
C ALA A 106 19.57 2.14 -4.41
N LYS A 107 19.23 0.89 -4.73
CA LYS A 107 17.93 0.55 -5.35
C LYS A 107 16.77 0.96 -4.45
N ILE A 108 16.80 0.59 -3.17
CA ILE A 108 15.74 0.97 -2.22
C ILE A 108 15.58 2.50 -2.15
N HIS A 109 16.69 3.25 -2.16
CA HIS A 109 16.63 4.71 -2.19
C HIS A 109 15.97 5.25 -3.46
N CYS A 110 16.26 4.65 -4.61
CA CYS A 110 15.62 4.99 -5.88
C CYS A 110 14.11 4.70 -5.84
N ASP A 111 13.71 3.52 -5.38
CA ASP A 111 12.30 3.12 -5.27
C ASP A 111 11.52 4.10 -4.36
N ILE A 112 12.09 4.50 -3.21
CA ILE A 112 11.51 5.54 -2.33
C ILE A 112 11.39 6.89 -3.06
N ALA A 113 12.42 7.31 -3.80
CA ALA A 113 12.41 8.59 -4.50
C ALA A 113 11.35 8.62 -5.61
N VAL A 114 11.20 7.52 -6.35
CA VAL A 114 10.14 7.34 -7.35
C VAL A 114 8.77 7.40 -6.70
N ALA A 115 8.56 6.70 -5.58
CA ALA A 115 7.29 6.73 -4.85
C ALA A 115 6.92 8.12 -4.32
N LYS A 116 7.89 8.85 -3.76
CA LYS A 116 7.69 10.25 -3.32
C LYS A 116 7.37 11.18 -4.50
N SER A 117 8.06 10.99 -5.62
CA SER A 117 7.77 11.75 -6.84
C SER A 117 6.37 11.43 -7.37
N PHE A 118 5.98 10.15 -7.36
CA PHE A 118 4.62 9.73 -7.67
C PHE A 118 3.64 10.47 -6.78
N LEU A 119 3.72 10.36 -5.45
CA LEU A 119 2.83 11.05 -4.50
C LEU A 119 2.72 12.57 -4.76
N ASN A 120 3.86 13.24 -4.97
CA ASN A 120 3.89 14.69 -5.17
C ASN A 120 3.24 15.13 -6.49
N ASN A 121 3.35 14.32 -7.55
CA ASN A 121 2.85 14.68 -8.88
C ASN A 121 1.45 14.13 -9.17
N SER A 122 1.02 13.09 -8.44
CA SER A 122 -0.23 12.39 -8.74
C SER A 122 -1.47 13.19 -8.34
N HIS A 123 -1.39 14.15 -7.41
CA HIS A 123 -2.51 15.05 -7.12
C HIS A 123 -2.90 15.96 -8.31
N VAL A 124 -2.04 16.09 -9.32
CA VAL A 124 -2.21 17.05 -10.44
C VAL A 124 -2.63 16.36 -11.74
N VAL A 125 -2.43 15.04 -11.89
CA VAL A 125 -2.32 14.40 -13.23
C VAL A 125 -3.35 13.29 -13.51
N TYR A 126 -4.06 12.73 -12.52
CA TYR A 126 -4.91 11.56 -12.81
C TYR A 126 -6.29 11.94 -13.32
N ALA A 127 -6.48 11.77 -14.64
CA ALA A 127 -7.72 12.02 -15.37
C ALA A 127 -8.76 10.88 -15.25
N ASN A 128 -8.36 9.67 -14.81
CA ASN A 128 -9.27 8.55 -14.55
C ASN A 128 -8.77 7.63 -13.42
N TYR A 129 -9.72 6.95 -12.77
CA TYR A 129 -9.49 6.06 -11.63
C TYR A 129 -8.61 4.86 -11.95
N VAL A 130 -8.79 4.24 -13.12
CA VAL A 130 -8.09 3.00 -13.51
C VAL A 130 -6.58 3.21 -13.63
N SER A 131 -6.15 4.27 -14.32
CA SER A 131 -4.72 4.57 -14.46
C SER A 131 -4.09 4.93 -13.12
N PHE A 132 -4.81 5.62 -12.23
CA PHE A 132 -4.33 5.88 -10.88
C PHE A 132 -4.11 4.59 -10.09
N HIS A 133 -5.09 3.69 -10.12
CA HIS A 133 -5.03 2.44 -9.37
C HIS A 133 -3.86 1.56 -9.82
N LEU A 134 -3.65 1.41 -11.14
CA LEU A 134 -2.53 0.65 -11.67
C LEU A 134 -1.17 1.22 -11.21
N SER A 135 -1.03 2.55 -11.19
CA SER A 135 0.17 3.22 -10.69
C SER A 135 0.38 2.99 -9.19
N VAL A 136 -0.68 3.04 -8.38
CA VAL A 136 -0.63 2.71 -6.95
C VAL A 136 -0.16 1.28 -6.74
N VAL A 137 -0.79 0.31 -7.41
CA VAL A 137 -0.42 -1.12 -7.27
C VAL A 137 1.03 -1.35 -7.66
N ALA A 138 1.51 -0.77 -8.77
CA ALA A 138 2.90 -0.86 -9.17
C ALA A 138 3.85 -0.28 -8.10
N CYS A 139 3.53 0.91 -7.57
CA CYS A 139 4.32 1.56 -6.53
C CYS A 139 4.38 0.72 -5.24
N LEU A 140 3.24 0.16 -4.81
CA LEU A 140 3.16 -0.71 -3.64
C LEU A 140 3.95 -2.01 -3.81
N ALA A 141 3.96 -2.58 -5.02
CA ALA A 141 4.76 -3.76 -5.33
C ALA A 141 6.27 -3.49 -5.18
N ASP A 142 6.76 -2.38 -5.75
CA ASP A 142 8.18 -1.99 -5.66
C ASP A 142 8.60 -1.71 -4.22
N LEU A 143 7.78 -0.96 -3.47
CA LEU A 143 8.04 -0.65 -2.06
C LEU A 143 8.01 -1.92 -1.18
N SER A 144 7.11 -2.86 -1.47
CA SER A 144 7.05 -4.14 -0.76
C SER A 144 8.32 -4.96 -0.97
N GLU A 145 8.83 -5.03 -2.19
CA GLU A 145 10.10 -5.70 -2.47
C GLU A 145 11.26 -5.01 -1.75
N SER A 146 11.30 -3.69 -1.78
CA SER A 146 12.29 -2.89 -1.05
C SER A 146 12.29 -3.17 0.47
N PHE A 147 11.11 -3.30 1.08
CA PHE A 147 10.99 -3.67 2.50
C PHE A 147 11.50 -5.08 2.79
N ASP A 148 11.17 -6.05 1.93
CA ASP A 148 11.67 -7.42 2.03
C ASP A 148 13.20 -7.47 1.95
N VAL A 149 13.81 -6.63 1.11
CA VAL A 149 15.27 -6.51 1.03
C VAL A 149 15.86 -5.95 2.33
N CYS A 150 15.27 -4.91 2.92
CA CYS A 150 15.67 -4.41 4.25
C CYS A 150 15.59 -5.52 5.31
N THR A 151 14.51 -6.29 5.31
CA THR A 151 14.32 -7.43 6.23
C THR A 151 15.44 -8.46 6.07
N LYS A 152 15.75 -8.86 4.83
CA LYS A 152 16.84 -9.80 4.52
C LYS A 152 18.21 -9.26 4.93
N LEU A 153 18.48 -7.97 4.72
CA LEU A 153 19.75 -7.33 5.10
C LEU A 153 19.93 -7.26 6.63
N ASN A 154 18.85 -7.21 7.40
CA ASN A 154 18.90 -7.32 8.86
C ASN A 154 19.16 -8.76 9.36
N GLY A 155 19.12 -9.76 8.47
CA GLY A 155 19.34 -11.17 8.81
C GLY A 155 18.31 -11.68 9.80
N GLY A 156 18.72 -12.55 10.75
CA GLY A 156 17.80 -13.13 11.74
C GLY A 156 17.00 -12.09 12.54
N ARG A 157 17.57 -10.90 12.80
CA ARG A 157 16.88 -9.80 13.49
C ARG A 157 15.64 -9.30 12.73
N GLY A 158 15.68 -9.33 11.40
CA GLY A 158 14.55 -8.91 10.56
C GLY A 158 13.35 -9.83 10.66
N TYR A 159 13.55 -11.09 11.09
CA TYR A 159 12.51 -12.12 11.16
C TYR A 159 11.97 -12.37 12.57
N LEU A 160 12.44 -11.63 13.58
CA LEU A 160 11.92 -11.75 14.94
C LEU A 160 10.54 -11.10 15.03
N SER A 161 9.54 -11.89 15.41
CA SER A 161 8.13 -11.45 15.57
C SER A 161 7.96 -10.31 16.57
N GLU A 162 8.90 -10.18 17.51
CA GLU A 162 8.93 -9.14 18.54
C GLU A 162 9.34 -7.76 17.97
N ASN A 163 9.98 -7.72 16.81
CA ASN A 163 10.44 -6.48 16.18
C ASN A 163 9.33 -5.87 15.30
N TRP A 164 9.33 -4.53 15.21
CA TRP A 164 8.40 -3.79 14.36
C TRP A 164 8.48 -4.19 12.89
N TYR A 165 9.64 -4.70 12.42
CA TYR A 165 9.82 -5.26 11.09
C TYR A 165 8.79 -6.34 10.74
N ALA A 166 8.51 -7.28 11.65
CA ALA A 166 7.56 -8.36 11.39
C ALA A 166 6.15 -7.80 11.20
N LYS A 167 5.74 -6.91 12.11
CA LYS A 167 4.44 -6.22 12.08
C LYS A 167 4.27 -5.37 10.81
N ALA A 168 5.30 -4.63 10.42
CA ALA A 168 5.30 -3.83 9.20
C ALA A 168 5.32 -4.70 7.93
N ASN A 169 5.98 -5.86 7.95
CA ASN A 169 5.97 -6.79 6.83
C ASN A 169 4.57 -7.36 6.58
N ASP A 170 3.86 -7.73 7.64
CA ASP A 170 2.48 -8.23 7.53
C ASP A 170 1.55 -7.16 6.94
N PHE A 171 1.68 -5.92 7.42
CA PHE A 171 0.98 -4.76 6.85
C PHE A 171 1.26 -4.58 5.35
N ILE A 172 2.54 -4.55 4.96
CA ILE A 172 2.96 -4.30 3.58
C ILE A 172 2.50 -5.44 2.66
N LYS A 173 2.62 -6.70 3.08
CA LYS A 173 2.18 -7.85 2.29
C LYS A 173 0.68 -7.86 2.04
N LEU A 174 -0.11 -7.50 3.05
CA LEU A 174 -1.57 -7.42 2.92
C LEU A 174 -2.00 -6.32 1.93
N ASN A 175 -1.20 -5.27 1.82
CA ASN A 175 -1.48 -4.11 0.98
C ASN A 175 -0.77 -4.14 -0.38
N ARG A 176 0.15 -5.08 -0.62
CA ARG A 176 0.92 -5.22 -1.87
C ARG A 176 0.03 -5.40 -3.10
N THR A 177 -1.13 -6.02 -2.97
CA THR A 177 -2.03 -6.29 -4.11
C THR A 177 -2.88 -5.09 -4.50
N GLY A 178 -2.69 -3.92 -3.87
CA GLY A 178 -3.75 -2.91 -3.79
C GLY A 178 -4.91 -3.45 -2.96
N LEU A 179 -5.70 -2.57 -2.37
CA LEU A 179 -6.86 -2.95 -1.55
C LEU A 179 -7.62 -4.14 -2.18
N PRO A 180 -7.96 -5.20 -1.42
CA PRO A 180 -8.83 -6.28 -1.92
C PRO A 180 -10.11 -5.74 -2.60
N ILE A 181 -10.57 -4.59 -2.11
CA ILE A 181 -11.70 -3.78 -2.57
C ILE A 181 -11.50 -3.24 -3.99
N ALA A 182 -10.34 -2.63 -4.23
CA ALA A 182 -10.03 -1.98 -5.50
C ALA A 182 -9.64 -3.00 -6.57
N ARG A 183 -9.03 -4.13 -6.17
CA ARG A 183 -8.81 -5.28 -7.03
C ARG A 183 -10.12 -5.91 -7.53
N GLN A 184 -11.09 -6.14 -6.64
CA GLN A 184 -12.42 -6.63 -7.03
C GLN A 184 -13.13 -5.64 -7.98
N TYR A 185 -12.94 -4.34 -7.76
CA TYR A 185 -13.50 -3.29 -8.62
C TYR A 185 -12.89 -3.31 -10.03
N VAL A 186 -11.55 -3.40 -10.13
CA VAL A 186 -10.83 -3.49 -11.42
C VAL A 186 -11.15 -4.79 -12.15
N GLU A 187 -11.14 -5.94 -11.46
CA GLU A 187 -11.52 -7.23 -12.06
C GLU A 187 -12.96 -7.20 -12.59
N ALA A 188 -13.89 -6.56 -11.88
CA ALA A 188 -15.27 -6.37 -12.32
C ALA A 188 -15.40 -5.42 -13.53
N THR A 189 -14.57 -4.38 -13.60
CA THR A 189 -14.58 -3.43 -14.75
C THR A 189 -13.86 -3.99 -15.97
N GLU A 190 -12.75 -4.69 -15.83
CA GLU A 190 -12.05 -5.37 -16.92
C GLU A 190 -12.92 -6.50 -17.53
N SER A 191 -13.60 -7.27 -16.69
CA SER A 191 -14.54 -8.31 -17.15
C SER A 191 -15.72 -7.71 -17.95
N ALA A 192 -16.18 -6.52 -17.56
CA ALA A 192 -17.24 -5.80 -18.25
C ALA A 192 -16.78 -5.21 -19.61
N ILE A 193 -15.54 -4.73 -19.69
CA ILE A 193 -14.96 -4.22 -20.95
C ILE A 193 -14.74 -5.37 -21.94
N LEU A 194 -14.28 -6.53 -21.49
CA LEU A 194 -14.12 -7.74 -22.32
C LEU A 194 -15.45 -8.33 -22.82
N LEU A 195 -16.57 -8.01 -22.19
CA LEU A 195 -17.93 -8.41 -22.63
C LEU A 195 -18.55 -7.43 -23.65
N LEU A 196 -17.96 -6.25 -23.83
CA LEU A 196 -18.45 -5.19 -24.72
C LEU A 196 -17.64 -5.06 -26.04
N VAL A 197 -16.63 -5.91 -26.23
CA VAL A 197 -15.83 -6.04 -27.47
C VAL A 197 -16.12 -7.39 -28.10
#